data_AF-A0AAV3XU82-F1
#
_entry.id   AF-A0AAV3XU82-F1
#
_cell.length_a   1.000
_cell.length_b   1.000
_cell.length_c   1.000
_cell.angle_alpha   90.00
_cell.angle_beta   90.00
_cell.angle_gamma   90.00
#
_symmetry.space_group_name_H-M   'P 1'
#
loop_
_entity.id
_entity.type
_entity.pdbx_description
1 polymer ?
#
loop_
_entity_poly.entity_id
_entity_poly.type
_entity_poly.pdbx_seq_one_letter_code
_entity_poly.pdbx_strand_id
1 'polypeptide(L)'
;MQSKLKKHFSTQTLYHKIHKAISHSRPIERHEINSIQQNIDEYMKFYRNNANHNIFPKLHFLEHHCTQWIDRWGFGMGMHGEQGVELVHSSIKKLEHQTLGMWRAEDKLKVMMKSHLTQVCPTLHYLLPSAVKRGNKVTVGLQKWPTSFYYLYKASLSSRLTQAYGKKLTNIKLIELNS
;
A
#
# COMPACT_ATOMS: atom_id res chain seq x y z
N MET A 1 -17.35 -34.17 -25.64
CA MET A 1 -16.18 -33.37 -25.21
C MET A 1 -16.33 -31.88 -25.56
N GLN A 2 -16.72 -31.53 -26.80
CA GLN A 2 -16.89 -30.13 -27.26
C GLN A 2 -17.94 -29.31 -26.49
N SER A 3 -19.03 -29.93 -26.00
CA SER A 3 -20.09 -29.23 -25.25
C SER A 3 -19.65 -28.73 -23.87
N LYS A 4 -18.80 -29.49 -23.16
CA LYS A 4 -18.23 -29.09 -21.86
C LYS A 4 -17.23 -27.93 -22.01
N LEU A 5 -16.43 -27.94 -23.08
CA LEU A 5 -15.49 -26.85 -23.39
C LEU A 5 -16.22 -25.53 -23.69
N LYS A 6 -17.29 -25.57 -24.51
CA LYS A 6 -18.12 -24.39 -24.80
C LYS A 6 -18.73 -23.79 -23.52
N LYS A 7 -19.24 -24.65 -22.62
CA LYS A 7 -19.77 -24.22 -21.31
C LYS A 7 -18.72 -23.57 -20.41
N HIS A 8 -17.51 -24.11 -20.37
CA HIS A 8 -16.41 -23.53 -19.58
C HIS A 8 -16.01 -22.14 -20.07
N PHE A 9 -15.90 -21.99 -21.39
CA PHE A 9 -15.52 -20.72 -22.03
C PHE A 9 -16.58 -19.63 -21.80
N SER A 10 -17.86 -19.98 -21.85
CA SER A 10 -18.95 -19.04 -21.55
C SER A 10 -18.97 -18.62 -20.07
N THR A 11 -18.75 -19.55 -19.13
CA THR A 11 -18.67 -19.21 -17.69
C THR A 11 -17.53 -18.24 -17.40
N GLN A 12 -16.34 -18.49 -17.93
CA GLN A 12 -15.18 -17.63 -17.72
C GLN A 12 -15.37 -16.24 -18.34
N THR A 13 -16.01 -16.17 -19.51
CA THR A 13 -16.31 -14.90 -20.18
C THR A 13 -17.26 -14.03 -19.35
N LEU A 14 -18.33 -14.63 -18.81
CA LEU A 14 -19.29 -13.93 -17.95
C LEU A 14 -18.63 -13.47 -16.66
N TYR A 15 -17.85 -14.34 -16.00
CA TYR A 15 -17.12 -13.96 -14.79
C TYR A 15 -16.10 -12.85 -15.05
N HIS A 16 -15.38 -12.90 -16.18
CA HIS A 16 -14.39 -11.89 -16.56
C HIS A 16 -14.99 -10.50 -16.69
N LYS A 17 -16.20 -10.38 -17.25
CA LYS A 17 -16.92 -9.10 -17.32
C LYS A 17 -17.17 -8.52 -15.93
N ILE A 18 -17.69 -9.34 -15.02
CA ILE A 18 -17.95 -8.94 -13.63
C ILE A 18 -16.64 -8.55 -12.95
N HIS A 19 -15.62 -9.41 -13.07
CA HIS A 19 -14.31 -9.19 -12.45
C HIS A 19 -13.70 -7.85 -12.90
N LYS A 20 -13.73 -7.55 -14.20
CA LYS A 20 -13.25 -6.25 -14.71
C LYS A 20 -14.03 -5.06 -14.16
N ALA A 21 -15.34 -5.21 -13.96
CA ALA A 21 -16.21 -4.14 -13.49
C ALA A 21 -16.06 -3.86 -11.98
N ILE A 22 -15.58 -4.83 -11.19
CA ILE A 22 -15.47 -4.68 -9.73
C ILE A 22 -14.02 -4.66 -9.22
N SER A 23 -13.08 -5.28 -9.92
CA SER A 23 -11.68 -5.46 -9.48
C SER A 23 -10.79 -4.28 -9.88
N HIS A 24 -11.15 -3.08 -9.45
CA HIS A 24 -10.38 -1.86 -9.68
C HIS A 24 -10.52 -0.86 -8.53
N SER A 25 -9.71 0.20 -8.57
CA SER A 25 -9.68 1.24 -7.54
C SER A 25 -10.40 2.54 -7.92
N ARG A 26 -11.02 2.62 -9.10
CA ARG A 26 -11.76 3.82 -9.51
C ARG A 26 -13.13 3.93 -8.81
N PRO A 27 -13.68 5.15 -8.69
CA PRO A 27 -15.07 5.36 -8.33
C PRO A 27 -16.03 4.63 -9.30
N ILE A 28 -17.16 4.19 -8.78
CA ILE A 28 -18.26 3.58 -9.54
C ILE A 28 -19.50 4.46 -9.42
N GLU A 29 -20.09 4.83 -10.55
CA GLU A 29 -21.33 5.59 -10.55
C GLU A 29 -22.55 4.70 -10.33
N ARG A 30 -23.63 5.26 -9.75
CA ARG A 30 -24.86 4.49 -9.43
C ARG A 30 -25.47 3.78 -10.63
N HIS A 31 -25.39 4.37 -11.82
CA HIS A 31 -25.91 3.75 -13.04
C HIS A 31 -25.13 2.49 -13.44
N GLU A 32 -23.83 2.43 -13.12
CA GLU A 32 -22.98 1.26 -13.37
C GLU A 32 -23.32 0.10 -12.43
N ILE A 33 -23.78 0.39 -11.20
CA ILE A 33 -24.15 -0.64 -10.21
C ILE A 33 -25.25 -1.55 -10.73
N ASN A 34 -26.26 -0.98 -11.41
CA ASN A 34 -27.33 -1.76 -12.03
C ASN A 34 -26.80 -2.70 -13.13
N SER A 35 -25.87 -2.22 -13.95
CA SER A 35 -25.20 -3.04 -14.97
C SER A 35 -24.37 -4.16 -14.34
N ILE A 36 -23.67 -3.87 -13.23
CA ILE A 36 -22.92 -4.88 -12.48
C ILE A 36 -23.86 -5.97 -11.93
N GLN A 37 -25.00 -5.59 -11.35
CA GLN A 37 -25.99 -6.57 -10.86
C GLN A 37 -26.50 -7.46 -11.99
N GLN A 38 -26.87 -6.88 -13.14
CA GLN A 38 -27.34 -7.66 -14.29
C GLN A 38 -26.31 -8.67 -14.78
N ASN A 39 -25.03 -8.28 -14.84
CA ASN A 39 -23.96 -9.20 -15.21
C ASN A 39 -23.78 -10.33 -14.18
N ILE A 40 -23.90 -10.02 -12.88
CA ILE A 40 -23.86 -11.00 -11.78
C ILE A 40 -25.03 -11.98 -11.89
N ASP A 41 -26.25 -11.49 -12.12
CA ASP A 41 -27.44 -12.31 -12.26
C ASP A 41 -27.35 -13.24 -13.47
N GLU A 42 -26.86 -12.74 -14.61
CA GLU A 42 -26.61 -13.54 -15.82
C GLU A 42 -25.61 -14.67 -15.54
N TYR A 43 -24.49 -14.33 -14.88
CA TYR A 43 -23.47 -15.31 -14.49
C TYR A 43 -24.02 -16.35 -13.51
N MET A 44 -24.73 -15.94 -12.46
CA MET A 44 -25.27 -16.86 -11.45
C MET A 44 -26.36 -17.77 -12.02
N LYS A 45 -27.19 -17.26 -12.92
CA LYS A 45 -28.16 -18.07 -13.68
C LYS A 45 -27.44 -19.09 -14.56
N PHE A 46 -26.40 -18.69 -15.28
CA PHE A 46 -25.59 -19.60 -16.09
C PHE A 46 -24.90 -20.66 -15.23
N TYR A 47 -24.33 -20.25 -14.10
CA TYR A 47 -23.64 -21.12 -13.14
C TYR A 47 -24.57 -22.21 -12.63
N ARG A 48 -25.74 -21.84 -12.07
CA ARG A 48 -26.73 -22.81 -11.57
C ARG A 48 -27.23 -23.78 -12.63
N ASN A 49 -27.44 -23.31 -13.86
CA ASN A 49 -27.97 -24.14 -14.95
C ASN A 49 -26.95 -25.14 -15.52
N ASN A 50 -25.65 -24.89 -15.33
CA ASN A 50 -24.58 -25.68 -15.95
C ASN A 50 -23.68 -26.41 -14.95
N ALA A 51 -23.69 -25.99 -13.70
CA ALA A 51 -22.99 -26.62 -12.60
C ALA A 51 -24.02 -27.15 -11.59
N ASN A 52 -24.03 -28.47 -11.38
CA ASN A 52 -24.71 -29.12 -10.26
C ASN A 52 -23.94 -28.84 -8.95
N HIS A 53 -23.64 -27.58 -8.65
CA HIS A 53 -22.73 -27.20 -7.57
C HIS A 53 -23.40 -26.31 -6.54
N ASN A 54 -23.07 -26.61 -5.28
CA ASN A 54 -23.37 -25.76 -4.15
C ASN A 54 -22.80 -24.36 -4.37
N ILE A 55 -23.55 -23.35 -3.94
CA ILE A 55 -23.09 -21.96 -3.98
C ILE A 55 -22.04 -21.80 -2.88
N PHE A 56 -20.78 -21.59 -3.29
CA PHE A 56 -19.70 -21.31 -2.35
C PHE A 56 -19.84 -19.91 -1.76
N PRO A 57 -19.30 -19.64 -0.55
CA PRO A 57 -19.41 -18.34 0.11
C PRO A 57 -18.99 -17.15 -0.76
N LYS A 58 -17.95 -17.31 -1.60
CA LYS A 58 -17.50 -16.26 -2.53
C LYS A 58 -18.55 -15.92 -3.58
N LEU A 59 -19.27 -16.90 -4.09
CA LEU A 59 -20.34 -16.70 -5.06
C LEU A 59 -21.59 -16.13 -4.39
N HIS A 60 -21.91 -16.56 -3.17
CA HIS A 60 -22.97 -15.96 -2.37
C HIS A 60 -22.69 -14.47 -2.09
N PHE A 61 -21.45 -14.14 -1.73
CA PHE A 61 -21.03 -12.76 -1.55
C PHE A 61 -21.17 -11.96 -2.84
N LEU A 62 -20.70 -12.53 -3.96
CA LEU A 62 -20.81 -11.90 -5.28
C LEU A 62 -22.27 -11.58 -5.61
N GLU A 63 -23.18 -12.52 -5.39
CA GLU A 63 -24.58 -12.39 -5.75
C GLU A 63 -25.37 -11.42 -4.87
N HIS A 64 -25.21 -11.51 -3.55
CA HIS A 64 -26.11 -10.82 -2.62
C HIS A 64 -25.52 -9.57 -1.97
N HIS A 65 -24.19 -9.45 -1.92
CA HIS A 65 -23.52 -8.43 -1.10
C HIS A 65 -22.63 -7.50 -1.93
N CYS A 66 -22.20 -7.89 -3.13
CA CYS A 66 -21.24 -7.13 -3.91
C CYS A 66 -21.74 -5.74 -4.30
N THR A 67 -22.94 -5.63 -4.86
CA THR A 67 -23.50 -4.34 -5.31
C THR A 67 -23.89 -3.44 -4.13
N GLN A 68 -24.38 -4.02 -3.04
CA GLN A 68 -24.64 -3.29 -1.79
C GLN A 68 -23.35 -2.71 -1.19
N TRP A 69 -22.26 -3.47 -1.23
CA TRP A 69 -20.94 -2.99 -0.82
C TRP A 69 -20.47 -1.83 -1.70
N ILE A 70 -20.57 -1.98 -3.03
CA ILE A 70 -20.18 -0.94 -3.97
C ILE A 70 -21.02 0.32 -3.78
N ASP A 71 -22.34 0.20 -3.59
CA ASP A 71 -23.23 1.35 -3.35
C ASP A 71 -22.88 2.08 -2.04
N ARG A 72 -22.53 1.32 -0.99
CA ARG A 72 -22.13 1.88 0.30
C ARG A 72 -20.82 2.67 0.22
N TRP A 73 -19.82 2.16 -0.49
CA TRP A 73 -18.46 2.71 -0.47
C TRP A 73 -18.11 3.55 -1.70
N GLY A 74 -18.83 3.40 -2.81
CA GLY A 74 -18.66 4.19 -4.04
C GLY A 74 -17.46 3.81 -4.92
N PHE A 75 -16.76 2.72 -4.60
CA PHE A 75 -15.56 2.26 -5.32
C PHE A 75 -15.63 0.78 -5.66
N GLY A 76 -14.83 0.37 -6.65
CA GLY A 76 -14.61 -1.04 -6.91
C GLY A 76 -14.03 -1.77 -5.70
N MET A 77 -14.34 -3.07 -5.61
CA MET A 77 -13.83 -3.98 -4.58
C MET A 77 -12.30 -4.05 -4.57
N GLY A 78 -11.64 -3.81 -5.71
CA GLY A 78 -10.19 -3.78 -5.81
C GLY A 78 -9.52 -2.74 -4.90
N MET A 79 -10.19 -1.61 -4.62
CA MET A 79 -9.71 -0.59 -3.68
C MET A 79 -9.59 -1.13 -2.24
N HIS A 80 -10.48 -2.05 -1.88
CA HIS A 80 -10.58 -2.64 -0.54
C HIS A 80 -9.87 -4.00 -0.46
N GLY A 81 -9.11 -4.36 -1.49
CA GLY A 81 -8.40 -5.62 -1.54
C GLY A 81 -7.25 -5.70 -0.53
N GLU A 82 -6.94 -6.91 -0.11
CA GLU A 82 -5.89 -7.22 0.88
C GLU A 82 -4.45 -7.03 0.34
N GLN A 83 -4.29 -6.67 -0.94
CA GLN A 83 -2.97 -6.53 -1.58
C GLN A 83 -2.06 -5.53 -0.84
N GLY A 84 -2.64 -4.51 -0.19
CA GLY A 84 -1.87 -3.59 0.64
C GLY A 84 -1.21 -4.28 1.85
N VAL A 85 -1.89 -5.24 2.47
CA VAL A 85 -1.37 -5.99 3.62
C VAL A 85 -0.22 -6.91 3.21
N GLU A 86 -0.31 -7.54 2.04
CA GLU A 86 0.78 -8.37 1.52
C GLU A 86 2.06 -7.57 1.24
N LEU A 87 1.92 -6.31 0.78
CA LEU A 87 3.04 -5.40 0.64
C LEU A 87 3.66 -5.03 1.99
N VAL A 88 2.84 -4.84 3.03
CA VAL A 88 3.31 -4.60 4.41
C VAL A 88 4.09 -5.81 4.92
N HIS A 89 3.57 -7.03 4.73
CA HIS A 89 4.30 -8.26 5.09
C HIS A 89 5.67 -8.34 4.42
N SER A 90 5.74 -8.04 3.11
CA SER A 90 7.01 -7.99 2.37
C SER A 90 7.97 -6.93 2.91
N SER A 91 7.47 -5.73 3.24
CA SER A 91 8.24 -4.65 3.86
C SER A 91 8.81 -5.08 5.23
N ILE A 92 7.98 -5.66 6.09
CA ILE A 92 8.38 -6.12 7.41
C ILE A 92 9.45 -7.22 7.31
N LYS A 93 9.29 -8.17 6.39
CA LYS A 93 10.30 -9.23 6.17
C LYS A 93 11.66 -8.68 5.75
N LYS A 94 11.68 -7.64 4.90
CA LYS A 94 12.94 -6.95 4.53
C LYS A 94 13.58 -6.27 5.74
N LEU A 95 12.78 -5.60 6.57
CA LEU A 95 13.27 -4.97 7.81
C LEU A 95 13.78 -6.00 8.82
N GLU A 96 13.14 -7.16 8.87
CA GLU A 96 13.60 -8.27 9.70
C GLU A 96 15.01 -8.71 9.30
N HIS A 97 15.25 -8.88 7.99
CA HIS A 97 16.59 -9.19 7.49
C HIS A 97 17.63 -8.10 7.82
N GLN A 98 17.25 -6.83 7.84
CA GLN A 98 18.14 -5.72 8.19
C GLN A 98 18.48 -5.66 9.69
N THR A 99 17.68 -6.29 10.53
CA THR A 99 17.87 -6.35 11.99
C THR A 99 18.48 -7.68 12.46
N LEU A 100 18.95 -8.50 11.51
CA LEU A 100 19.73 -9.70 11.82
C LEU A 100 20.98 -9.34 12.62
N GLY A 101 21.23 -10.09 13.69
CA GLY A 101 22.33 -9.83 14.63
C GLY A 101 21.92 -9.02 15.87
N MET A 102 20.71 -8.46 15.92
CA MET A 102 20.17 -7.90 17.16
C MET A 102 19.71 -9.01 18.10
N TRP A 103 20.32 -9.10 19.28
CA TRP A 103 20.05 -10.17 20.25
C TRP A 103 18.71 -10.03 20.97
N ARG A 104 18.33 -8.79 21.33
CA ARG A 104 17.09 -8.53 22.09
C ARG A 104 15.92 -8.34 21.13
N ALA A 105 14.91 -9.19 21.29
CA ALA A 105 13.68 -9.16 20.47
C ALA A 105 12.96 -7.80 20.56
N GLU A 106 12.95 -7.17 21.74
CA GLU A 106 12.33 -5.85 21.93
C GLU A 106 13.02 -4.76 21.12
N ASP A 107 14.36 -4.74 21.11
CA ASP A 107 15.13 -3.77 20.34
C ASP A 107 14.94 -4.00 18.84
N LYS A 108 14.90 -5.27 18.41
CA LYS A 108 14.60 -5.66 17.02
C LYS A 108 13.25 -5.09 16.57
N LEU A 109 12.21 -5.32 17.38
CA LEU A 109 10.86 -4.82 17.09
C LEU A 109 10.82 -3.29 17.07
N LYS A 110 11.42 -2.61 18.05
CA LYS A 110 11.49 -1.14 18.10
C LYS A 110 12.12 -0.55 16.84
N VAL A 111 13.21 -1.14 16.36
CA VAL A 111 13.89 -0.71 15.13
C VAL A 111 13.01 -0.98 13.90
N MET A 112 12.46 -2.19 13.77
CA MET A 112 11.57 -2.53 12.65
C MET A 112 10.36 -1.60 12.56
N MET A 113 9.68 -1.34 13.68
CA MET A 113 8.50 -0.47 13.73
C MET A 113 8.85 0.97 13.37
N LYS A 114 9.96 1.52 13.90
CA LYS A 114 10.42 2.87 13.55
C LYS A 114 10.78 2.97 12.07
N SER A 115 11.52 1.99 11.55
CA SER A 115 11.93 1.96 10.15
C SER A 115 10.71 1.85 9.21
N HIS A 116 9.75 0.98 9.52
CA HIS A 116 8.53 0.87 8.74
C HIS A 116 7.73 2.19 8.77
N LEU A 117 7.55 2.79 9.95
CA LEU A 117 6.86 4.07 10.11
C LEU A 117 7.49 5.18 9.25
N THR A 118 8.82 5.27 9.21
CA THR A 118 9.51 6.26 8.37
C THR A 118 9.36 6.03 6.87
N GLN A 119 9.09 4.80 6.44
CA GLN A 119 8.84 4.47 5.03
C GLN A 119 7.41 4.80 4.61
N VAL A 120 6.43 4.56 5.49
CA VAL A 120 5.00 4.71 5.15
C VAL A 120 4.43 6.07 5.50
N CYS A 121 5.03 6.81 6.43
CA CYS A 121 4.57 8.15 6.81
C CYS A 121 5.17 9.20 5.85
N PRO A 122 4.36 9.86 4.99
CA PRO A 122 4.87 10.81 4.01
C PRO A 122 5.62 11.97 4.69
N THR A 123 5.08 12.47 5.80
CA THR A 123 5.69 13.56 6.58
C THR A 123 7.09 13.21 7.06
N LEU A 124 7.32 11.97 7.51
CA LEU A 124 8.65 11.53 7.94
C LEU A 124 9.56 11.26 6.75
N HIS A 125 9.01 10.75 5.64
CA HIS A 125 9.76 10.49 4.42
C HIS A 125 10.45 11.76 3.89
N TYR A 126 9.77 12.90 3.91
CA TYR A 126 10.35 14.19 3.52
C TYR A 126 11.45 14.70 4.47
N LEU A 127 11.48 14.22 5.71
CA LEU A 127 12.49 14.59 6.70
C LEU A 127 13.72 13.67 6.66
N LEU A 128 13.66 12.57 5.90
CA LEU A 128 14.79 11.67 5.77
C LEU A 128 15.86 12.31 4.87
N PRO A 129 17.14 12.27 5.27
CA PRO A 129 18.21 12.74 4.42
C PRO A 129 18.22 11.92 3.13
N SER A 130 18.20 12.59 1.98
CA SER A 130 18.30 11.92 0.68
C SER A 130 19.56 11.07 0.64
N ALA A 131 19.44 9.82 0.19
CA ALA A 131 20.56 8.90 0.15
C ALA A 131 21.72 9.49 -0.65
N VAL A 132 22.82 9.80 0.03
CA VAL A 132 24.05 10.27 -0.59
C VAL A 132 24.71 9.07 -1.25
N LYS A 133 24.82 9.09 -2.59
CA LYS A 133 25.67 8.11 -3.29
C LYS A 133 27.10 8.26 -2.78
N ARG A 134 27.71 7.17 -2.27
CA ARG A 134 29.10 7.17 -1.77
C ARG A 134 30.02 7.79 -2.82
N GLY A 135 30.60 8.94 -2.50
CA GLY A 135 31.56 9.66 -3.35
C GLY A 135 31.23 11.14 -3.59
N ASN A 136 29.97 11.57 -3.45
CA ASN A 136 29.60 12.97 -3.67
C ASN A 136 29.34 13.73 -2.36
N LYS A 137 29.84 14.97 -2.29
CA LYS A 137 29.61 15.88 -1.16
C LYS A 137 28.12 16.05 -0.90
N VAL A 138 27.74 15.97 0.37
CA VAL A 138 26.36 16.12 0.84
C VAL A 138 25.94 17.59 0.73
N THR A 139 24.95 17.88 -0.12
CA THR A 139 24.24 19.15 -0.08
C THR A 139 22.83 18.89 0.41
N VAL A 140 22.54 19.22 1.67
CA VAL A 140 21.19 19.09 2.23
C VAL A 140 20.43 20.37 1.88
N GLY A 141 19.52 20.29 0.91
CA GLY A 141 18.61 21.38 0.60
C GLY A 141 17.54 21.49 1.68
N LEU A 142 17.62 22.53 2.53
CA LEU A 142 16.54 22.86 3.46
C LEU A 142 15.57 23.80 2.74
N GLN A 143 14.37 23.29 2.42
CA GLN A 143 13.24 24.14 2.07
C GLN A 143 12.85 24.97 3.30
N LYS A 144 12.60 26.28 3.15
CA LYS A 144 12.42 27.26 4.25
C LYS A 144 11.53 26.74 5.39
N TRP A 145 12.13 26.62 6.58
CA TRP A 145 11.42 26.34 7.84
C TRP A 145 11.23 27.63 8.63
N PRO A 146 10.15 27.77 9.43
CA PRO A 146 10.05 28.82 10.44
C PRO A 146 11.24 28.76 11.39
N THR A 147 11.81 29.92 11.74
CA THR A 147 13.07 30.07 12.49
C THR A 147 13.10 29.27 13.81
N SER A 148 11.95 29.06 14.45
CA SER A 148 11.80 28.25 15.67
C SER A 148 12.10 26.75 15.47
N PHE A 149 11.72 26.17 14.32
CA PHE A 149 11.98 24.77 14.00
C PHE A 149 13.44 24.53 13.58
N TYR A 150 14.07 25.52 12.97
CA TYR A 150 15.47 25.47 12.55
C TYR A 150 16.43 25.23 13.72
N TYR A 151 16.26 25.96 14.83
CA TYR A 151 17.14 25.81 16.01
C TYR A 151 16.94 24.47 16.73
N LEU A 152 15.69 24.01 16.85
CA LEU A 152 15.38 22.71 17.45
C LEU A 152 15.94 21.54 16.62
N TYR A 153 15.84 21.63 15.29
CA TYR A 153 16.40 20.61 14.40
C TYR A 153 17.94 20.61 14.44
N LYS A 154 18.58 21.79 14.41
CA LYS A 154 20.06 21.91 14.49
C LYS A 154 20.62 21.33 15.79
N ALA A 155 19.95 21.57 16.92
CA ALA A 155 20.34 21.01 18.22
C ALA A 155 20.19 19.47 18.25
N SER A 156 19.07 18.96 17.74
CA SER A 156 18.79 17.52 17.65
C SER A 156 19.77 16.78 16.73
N LEU A 157 20.07 17.36 15.57
CA LEU A 157 20.99 16.78 14.58
C LEU A 157 22.44 16.77 15.09
N SER A 158 22.87 17.86 15.75
CA SER A 158 24.19 17.92 16.38
C SER A 158 24.34 16.88 17.49
N SER A 159 23.31 16.68 18.31
CA SER A 159 23.30 15.67 19.36
C SER A 159 23.37 14.24 18.80
N ARG A 160 22.59 13.93 17.75
CA ARG A 160 22.55 12.59 17.14
C ARG A 160 23.82 12.24 16.36
N LEU A 161 24.43 13.21 15.68
CA LEU A 161 25.68 13.01 14.95
C LEU A 161 26.88 12.87 15.91
N THR A 162 26.87 13.59 17.04
CA THR A 162 27.90 13.43 18.08
C THR A 162 27.81 12.05 18.75
N GLN A 163 26.59 11.54 18.96
CA GLN A 163 26.36 10.21 19.52
C GLN A 163 26.73 9.07 18.54
N ALA A 164 26.56 9.28 17.23
CA ALA A 164 26.87 8.27 16.22
C ALA A 164 28.37 8.19 15.85
N TYR A 165 29.11 9.29 15.94
CA TYR A 165 30.50 9.37 15.44
C TYR A 165 31.55 9.72 16.51
N GLY A 166 31.16 9.89 17.77
CA GLY A 166 32.07 10.05 18.91
C GLY A 166 32.93 11.33 18.90
N LYS A 167 32.74 12.24 17.94
CA LYS A 167 33.41 13.54 17.86
C LYS A 167 32.40 14.65 17.63
N LYS A 168 32.57 15.75 18.38
CA LYS A 168 31.76 16.97 18.24
C LYS A 168 32.12 17.64 16.90
N LEU A 169 31.26 17.51 15.90
CA LEU A 169 31.43 18.15 14.60
C LEU A 169 31.16 19.66 14.76
N THR A 170 32.23 20.46 14.84
CA THR A 170 32.17 21.91 15.11
C THR A 170 31.92 22.76 13.85
N ASN A 171 31.98 22.18 12.65
CA ASN A 171 31.90 22.91 11.39
C ASN A 171 30.81 22.37 10.46
N ILE A 172 29.54 22.58 10.84
CA ILE A 172 28.40 22.40 9.92
C ILE A 172 28.08 23.78 9.32
N LYS A 173 28.58 24.05 8.11
CA LYS A 173 28.18 25.23 7.33
C LYS A 173 26.84 24.95 6.64
N LEU A 174 25.80 25.67 7.05
CA LEU A 174 24.49 25.70 6.41
C LEU A 174 24.50 26.85 5.41
N ILE A 175 24.26 26.58 4.13
CA ILE A 175 24.20 27.59 3.09
C ILE A 175 22.71 27.85 2.79
N GLU A 176 22.29 29.10 2.92
CA GLU A 176 20.96 29.54 2.48
C GLU A 176 20.97 29.64 0.96
N LEU A 177 20.05 28.92 0.30
CA LEU A 177 19.79 29.11 -1.13
C LEU A 177 18.77 30.24 -1.27
N ASN A 178 19.23 31.40 -1.69
CA ASN A 178 18.36 32.48 -2.15
C ASN A 178 17.76 32.06 -3.50
N SER A 179 16.43 32.06 -3.53
CA SER A 179 15.59 31.98 -4.73
C SER A 179 15.90 33.11 -5.70
#